data_AF-A0A1V6EBU3-F1
#
_entry.id   AF-A0A1V6EBU3-F1
#
_cell.length_a   1.000
_cell.length_b   1.000
_cell.length_c   1.000
_cell.angle_alpha   90.00
_cell.angle_beta   90.00
_cell.angle_gamma   90.00
#
_symmetry.space_group_name_H-M   'P 1'
#
loop_
_entity.id
_entity.type
_entity.pdbx_description
1 polymer ?
#
loop_
_entity_poly.entity_id
_entity_poly.type
_entity_poly.pdbx_seq_one_letter_code
_entity_poly.pdbx_strand_id
1 'polypeptide(L)'
;MIKKSEGKTRTEKILSELCENTFLNTWSFPNPYNEKGKGKEFCDLVAIFENHMFIFFDREKILDISVDNDSKIQWDRWKRNVIDAQAKTCHGAERYIKNGGNLFLDPECLIPLPIKYDSKEIIIHKVIIANGASDACVDFSDENINGSLGITYRNIESHDGFEFPFLIDIDKNNPVHIFDEYTFPLVLRELDTFKDFLDYITAKEDTIRELNFLSYCGEEDLLAHYLMNFDNNTKKHFIGSCSEK
;
A
#
# COMPACT_ATOMS: atom_id res chain seq x y z
N MET A 1 20.11 -11.37 18.45
CA MET A 1 18.85 -10.61 18.52
C MET A 1 19.01 -9.42 17.58
N ILE A 2 18.21 -9.35 16.51
CA ILE A 2 18.26 -8.21 15.57
C ILE A 2 17.66 -7.01 16.29
N LYS A 3 18.40 -5.91 16.40
CA LYS A 3 17.91 -4.67 17.02
C LYS A 3 17.15 -3.89 15.95
N LYS A 4 15.83 -3.90 16.01
CA LYS A 4 14.95 -3.13 15.13
C LYS A 4 14.84 -1.68 15.64
N SER A 5 14.55 -0.74 14.74
CA SER A 5 14.28 0.66 15.08
C SER A 5 12.89 0.79 15.74
N GLU A 6 12.76 1.70 16.72
CA GLU A 6 11.48 2.04 17.35
C GLU A 6 10.71 3.06 16.48
N GLY A 7 9.43 2.81 16.21
CA GLY A 7 8.56 3.67 15.41
C GLY A 7 8.25 5.02 16.08
N LYS A 8 8.18 6.09 15.28
CA LYS A 8 8.00 7.50 15.66
C LYS A 8 6.58 8.02 15.39
N THR A 9 5.93 7.64 14.28
CA THR A 9 4.54 8.05 13.94
C THR A 9 3.49 7.08 14.51
N ARG A 10 2.21 7.46 14.51
CA ARG A 10 1.08 6.58 14.89
C ARG A 10 1.06 5.32 14.03
N THR A 11 1.31 5.47 12.74
CA THR A 11 1.33 4.35 11.79
C THR A 11 2.62 3.55 11.91
N GLU A 12 3.77 4.15 12.18
CA GLU A 12 4.99 3.40 12.53
C GLU A 12 4.79 2.58 13.82
N LYS A 13 4.03 3.09 14.80
CA LYS A 13 3.64 2.34 16.00
C LYS A 13 2.68 1.21 15.67
N ILE A 14 1.68 1.44 14.81
CA ILE A 14 0.77 0.37 14.34
C ILE A 14 1.56 -0.68 13.57
N LEU A 15 2.45 -0.29 12.65
CA LEU A 15 3.35 -1.19 11.93
C LEU A 15 4.26 -1.96 12.89
N SER A 16 4.75 -1.30 13.95
CA SER A 16 5.55 -1.94 15.00
C SER A 16 4.72 -2.94 15.82
N GLU A 17 3.51 -2.57 16.24
CA GLU A 17 2.57 -3.43 16.99
C GLU A 17 2.11 -4.62 16.14
N LEU A 18 1.88 -4.41 14.84
CA LEU A 18 1.57 -5.47 13.87
C LEU A 18 2.75 -6.40 13.69
N CYS A 19 3.96 -5.85 13.58
CA CYS A 19 5.19 -6.64 13.59
C CYS A 19 5.32 -7.42 14.90
N GLU A 20 4.92 -6.91 16.05
CA GLU A 20 5.06 -7.59 17.34
C GLU A 20 3.99 -8.67 17.59
N ASN A 21 2.75 -8.45 17.13
CA ASN A 21 1.60 -9.28 17.47
C ASN A 21 1.23 -10.32 16.40
N THR A 22 1.88 -10.32 15.24
CA THR A 22 1.61 -11.29 14.15
C THR A 22 2.88 -12.06 13.77
N PHE A 23 2.73 -13.16 13.00
CA PHE A 23 3.86 -13.89 12.41
C PHE A 23 4.78 -13.00 11.54
N LEU A 24 4.34 -11.79 11.19
CA LEU A 24 5.09 -10.79 10.42
C LEU A 24 6.38 -10.36 11.11
N ASN A 25 6.55 -10.50 12.45
CA ASN A 25 7.77 -10.07 13.13
C ASN A 25 9.04 -10.66 12.49
N THR A 26 8.99 -11.91 12.06
CA THR A 26 10.17 -12.61 11.56
C THR A 26 10.54 -12.15 10.14
N TRP A 27 9.55 -11.63 9.41
CA TRP A 27 9.63 -11.36 7.97
C TRP A 27 9.63 -9.86 7.65
N SER A 28 9.41 -9.01 8.65
CA SER A 28 9.30 -7.56 8.52
C SER A 28 10.47 -6.81 9.16
N PHE A 29 11.02 -5.86 8.41
CA PHE A 29 12.22 -5.08 8.71
C PHE A 29 11.90 -3.58 8.57
N PRO A 30 11.75 -2.86 9.70
CA PRO A 30 11.42 -1.44 9.67
C PRO A 30 12.63 -0.61 9.26
N ASN A 31 12.38 0.50 8.56
CA ASN A 31 13.35 1.53 8.19
C ASN A 31 14.66 0.98 7.59
N PRO A 32 14.64 0.07 6.59
CA PRO A 32 15.87 -0.40 5.97
C PRO A 32 16.58 0.73 5.20
N TYR A 33 17.88 0.56 4.97
CA TYR A 33 18.74 1.51 4.28
C TYR A 33 19.25 0.93 2.96
N ASN A 34 19.64 1.81 2.03
CA ASN A 34 20.26 1.42 0.77
C ASN A 34 21.58 2.18 0.54
N GLU A 35 22.54 1.54 -0.14
CA GLU A 35 23.88 2.10 -0.39
C GLU A 35 23.85 3.41 -1.19
N LYS A 36 22.90 3.52 -2.14
CA LYS A 36 22.78 4.72 -3.00
C LYS A 36 22.34 5.94 -2.20
N GLY A 37 21.68 5.73 -1.07
CA GLY A 37 21.13 6.75 -0.21
C GLY A 37 22.15 7.52 0.60
N LYS A 38 23.42 7.07 0.68
CA LYS A 38 24.44 7.64 1.59
C LYS A 38 23.92 7.74 3.04
N GLY A 39 23.31 6.68 3.55
CA GLY A 39 22.66 6.67 4.86
C GLY A 39 21.22 7.21 4.88
N LYS A 40 20.59 7.38 3.71
CA LYS A 40 19.14 7.60 3.62
C LYS A 40 18.39 6.29 3.73
N GLU A 41 17.31 6.35 4.49
CA GLU A 41 16.31 5.31 4.61
C GLU A 41 15.70 5.00 3.23
N PHE A 42 15.44 3.71 2.98
CA PHE A 42 14.87 3.19 1.74
C PHE A 42 13.35 3.32 1.73
N CYS A 43 12.68 2.92 2.81
CA CYS A 43 11.24 3.00 3.03
C CYS A 43 10.94 2.75 4.51
N ASP A 44 9.67 2.92 4.91
CA ASP A 44 9.26 2.83 6.31
C ASP A 44 9.21 1.34 6.78
N LEU A 45 8.81 0.41 5.91
CA LEU A 45 8.84 -1.04 6.21
C LEU A 45 9.10 -1.88 4.95
N VAL A 46 9.93 -2.92 5.08
CA VAL A 46 10.01 -4.02 4.11
C VAL A 46 9.53 -5.30 4.77
N ALA A 47 8.67 -6.06 4.10
CA ALA A 47 8.33 -7.43 4.49
C ALA A 47 8.64 -8.39 3.35
N ILE A 48 9.32 -9.51 3.64
CA ILE A 48 9.72 -10.49 2.62
C ILE A 48 9.26 -11.87 3.05
N PHE A 49 8.57 -12.57 2.16
CA PHE A 49 8.19 -13.97 2.35
C PHE A 49 8.28 -14.70 1.01
N GLU A 50 8.92 -15.86 1.00
CA GLU A 50 9.26 -16.57 -0.24
C GLU A 50 9.94 -15.63 -1.25
N ASN A 51 9.40 -15.49 -2.46
CA ASN A 51 9.86 -14.56 -3.48
C ASN A 51 9.00 -13.28 -3.55
N HIS A 52 8.21 -12.97 -2.53
CA HIS A 52 7.39 -11.76 -2.47
C HIS A 52 7.99 -10.73 -1.51
N MET A 53 8.12 -9.48 -1.97
CA MET A 53 8.60 -8.36 -1.19
C MET A 53 7.55 -7.25 -1.19
N PHE A 54 7.07 -6.91 0.00
CA PHE A 54 6.26 -5.73 0.23
C PHE A 54 7.14 -4.56 0.64
N ILE A 55 6.95 -3.42 -0.02
CA ILE A 55 7.64 -2.16 0.29
C ILE A 55 6.57 -1.16 0.70
N PHE A 56 6.56 -0.78 1.97
CA PHE A 56 5.58 0.13 2.53
C PHE A 56 6.17 1.53 2.67
N PHE A 57 5.38 2.52 2.25
CA PHE A 57 5.64 3.92 2.51
C PHE A 57 4.50 4.52 3.35
N ASP A 58 4.81 4.99 4.55
CA ASP A 58 3.88 5.70 5.42
C ASP A 58 3.97 7.21 5.13
N ARG A 59 2.84 7.84 4.82
CA ARG A 59 2.75 9.28 4.69
C ARG A 59 1.55 9.84 5.42
N GLU A 60 1.86 10.66 6.41
CA GLU A 60 0.88 11.46 7.13
C GLU A 60 0.91 12.90 6.64
N LYS A 61 -0.24 13.38 6.19
CA LYS A 61 -0.47 14.80 5.90
C LYS A 61 -1.94 15.12 6.11
N ILE A 62 -2.24 15.92 7.12
CA ILE A 62 -3.62 16.36 7.38
C ILE A 62 -4.13 17.18 6.18
N LEU A 63 -5.27 16.77 5.65
CA LEU A 63 -6.03 17.48 4.64
C LEU A 63 -7.06 18.37 5.34
N ASP A 64 -6.68 19.63 5.55
CA ASP A 64 -7.60 20.64 6.09
C ASP A 64 -8.36 21.30 4.94
N ILE A 65 -9.64 20.93 4.78
CA ILE A 65 -10.56 21.57 3.84
C ILE A 65 -11.28 22.70 4.56
N SER A 66 -10.60 23.84 4.67
CA SER A 66 -11.21 25.07 5.16
C SER A 66 -12.37 25.50 4.26
N VAL A 67 -13.50 25.90 4.86
CA VAL A 67 -14.73 26.38 4.16
C VAL A 67 -14.47 27.56 3.19
N ASP A 68 -13.39 28.31 3.39
CA ASP A 68 -13.01 29.48 2.58
C ASP A 68 -12.15 29.17 1.33
N ASN A 69 -11.71 27.92 1.12
CA ASN A 69 -10.90 27.53 -0.03
C ASN A 69 -11.63 26.52 -0.93
N ASP A 70 -11.30 26.55 -2.22
CA ASP A 70 -11.79 25.57 -3.19
C ASP A 70 -11.29 24.16 -2.80
N SER A 71 -12.19 23.33 -2.29
CA SER A 71 -11.94 21.98 -1.78
C SER A 71 -11.26 21.09 -2.81
N LYS A 72 -11.54 21.31 -4.11
CA LYS A 72 -10.88 20.59 -5.21
C LYS A 72 -9.40 20.94 -5.29
N ILE A 73 -9.03 22.21 -5.15
CA ILE A 73 -7.62 22.64 -5.19
C ILE A 73 -6.82 22.05 -4.03
N GLN A 74 -7.41 22.02 -2.83
CA GLN A 74 -6.76 21.43 -1.65
C GLN A 74 -6.60 19.92 -1.80
N TRP A 75 -7.64 19.23 -2.28
CA TRP A 75 -7.58 17.81 -2.63
C TRP A 75 -6.48 17.52 -3.67
N ASP A 76 -6.45 18.24 -4.78
CA ASP A 76 -5.47 18.03 -5.85
C ASP A 76 -4.03 18.23 -5.36
N ARG A 77 -3.82 19.24 -4.50
CA ARG A 77 -2.53 19.46 -3.84
C ARG A 77 -2.18 18.33 -2.89
N TRP A 78 -3.14 17.85 -2.12
CA TRP A 78 -2.93 16.74 -1.19
C TRP A 78 -2.57 15.46 -1.96
N LYS A 79 -3.40 15.05 -2.92
CA LYS A 79 -3.19 13.90 -3.79
C LYS A 79 -1.80 13.94 -4.45
N ARG A 80 -1.40 15.07 -5.01
CA ARG A 80 -0.08 15.20 -5.65
C ARG A 80 1.07 15.00 -4.68
N ASN A 81 0.94 15.48 -3.43
CA ASN A 81 2.00 15.42 -2.44
C ASN A 81 2.07 14.08 -1.70
N VAL A 82 0.93 13.43 -1.49
CA VAL A 82 0.82 12.20 -0.69
C VAL A 82 0.78 10.97 -1.57
N ILE A 83 0.05 11.01 -2.69
CA ILE A 83 -0.12 9.85 -3.56
C ILE A 83 0.88 9.90 -4.71
N ASP A 84 0.82 10.89 -5.59
CA ASP A 84 1.63 10.90 -6.82
C ASP A 84 3.14 10.93 -6.51
N ALA A 85 3.54 11.67 -5.48
CA ALA A 85 4.92 11.71 -5.03
C ALA A 85 5.38 10.37 -4.44
N GLN A 86 4.53 9.66 -3.69
CA GLN A 86 4.89 8.34 -3.15
C GLN A 86 4.86 7.25 -4.19
N ALA A 87 3.93 7.28 -5.14
CA ALA A 87 3.92 6.33 -6.25
C ALA A 87 5.25 6.38 -7.02
N LYS A 88 5.77 7.59 -7.30
CA LYS A 88 7.11 7.78 -7.90
C LYS A 88 8.22 7.17 -7.05
N THR A 89 8.18 7.36 -5.74
CA THR A 89 9.15 6.77 -4.80
C THR A 89 9.07 5.24 -4.80
N CYS A 90 7.86 4.68 -4.78
CA CYS A 90 7.60 3.24 -4.86
C CYS A 90 8.18 2.62 -6.15
N HIS A 91 7.95 3.25 -7.30
CA HIS A 91 8.52 2.80 -8.57
C HIS A 91 10.05 2.89 -8.58
N GLY A 92 10.61 3.94 -7.95
CA GLY A 92 12.06 4.07 -7.76
C GLY A 92 12.63 2.94 -6.90
N ALA A 93 11.95 2.59 -5.82
CA ALA A 93 12.31 1.51 -4.90
C ALA A 93 12.25 0.13 -5.59
N GLU A 94 11.17 -0.16 -6.30
CA GLU A 94 11.05 -1.36 -7.13
C GLU A 94 12.21 -1.47 -8.13
N ARG A 95 12.48 -0.39 -8.88
CA ARG A 95 13.58 -0.34 -9.84
C ARG A 95 14.93 -0.57 -9.16
N TYR A 96 15.13 -0.07 -7.94
CA TYR A 96 16.36 -0.29 -7.19
C TYR A 96 16.57 -1.78 -6.89
N ILE A 97 15.55 -2.45 -6.35
CA ILE A 97 15.61 -3.87 -5.99
C ILE A 97 15.78 -4.75 -7.23
N LYS A 98 15.01 -4.50 -8.30
CA LYS A 98 15.11 -5.25 -9.57
C LYS A 98 16.48 -5.13 -10.25
N ASN A 99 17.23 -4.06 -9.97
CA ASN A 99 18.60 -3.87 -10.47
C ASN A 99 19.68 -4.46 -9.54
N GLY A 100 19.32 -5.30 -8.58
CA GLY A 100 20.25 -5.94 -7.65
C GLY A 100 20.68 -5.05 -6.48
N GLY A 101 19.85 -4.06 -6.12
CA GLY A 101 20.07 -3.22 -4.96
C GLY A 101 20.01 -4.03 -3.65
N ASN A 102 20.96 -3.79 -2.75
CA ASN A 102 21.02 -4.42 -1.43
C ASN A 102 20.38 -3.52 -0.37
N LEU A 103 19.72 -4.15 0.61
CA LEU A 103 19.16 -3.48 1.77
C LEU A 103 19.96 -3.79 3.04
N PHE A 104 19.95 -2.84 3.96
CA PHE A 104 20.72 -2.87 5.22
C PHE A 104 19.83 -2.44 6.39
N LEU A 105 20.23 -2.83 7.60
CA LEU A 105 19.52 -2.53 8.85
C LEU A 105 20.09 -1.32 9.60
N ASP A 106 21.14 -0.71 9.08
CA ASP A 106 21.85 0.43 9.65
C ASP A 106 22.22 1.46 8.55
N PRO A 107 22.28 2.76 8.90
CA PRO A 107 22.57 3.82 7.93
C PRO A 107 23.99 3.74 7.35
N GLU A 108 24.94 3.14 8.08
CA GLU A 108 26.30 2.89 7.60
C GLU A 108 26.39 1.76 6.58
N CYS A 109 25.29 1.02 6.35
CA CYS A 109 25.20 -0.12 5.45
C CYS A 109 26.20 -1.25 5.80
N LEU A 110 26.37 -1.55 7.08
CA LEU A 110 27.29 -2.58 7.58
C LEU A 110 26.57 -3.90 7.91
N ILE A 111 25.29 -3.82 8.26
CA ILE A 111 24.44 -4.95 8.65
C ILE A 111 23.47 -5.22 7.49
N PRO A 112 23.75 -6.20 6.62
CA PRO A 112 22.85 -6.50 5.51
C PRO A 112 21.52 -7.07 6.02
N LEU A 113 20.48 -6.91 5.21
CA LEU A 113 19.21 -7.58 5.45
C LEU A 113 19.45 -9.11 5.56
N PRO A 114 18.93 -9.78 6.60
CA PRO A 114 19.22 -11.19 6.84
C PRO A 114 18.54 -12.12 5.83
N ILE A 115 17.49 -11.64 5.16
CA ILE A 115 16.77 -12.39 4.12
C ILE A 115 17.36 -12.01 2.76
N LYS A 116 17.90 -13.02 2.07
CA LYS A 116 18.35 -12.88 0.69
C LYS A 116 17.17 -13.00 -0.26
N TYR A 117 17.19 -12.21 -1.32
CA TYR A 117 16.22 -12.25 -2.40
C TYR A 117 16.95 -12.24 -3.76
N ASP A 118 16.38 -12.91 -4.76
CA ASP A 118 16.87 -12.83 -6.14
C ASP A 118 16.14 -11.69 -6.87
N SER A 119 16.88 -10.68 -7.34
CA SER A 119 16.32 -9.52 -8.04
C SER A 119 15.57 -9.87 -9.33
N LYS A 120 15.82 -11.06 -9.91
CA LYS A 120 15.15 -11.53 -11.13
C LYS A 120 13.83 -12.23 -10.84
N GLU A 121 13.75 -12.95 -9.73
CA GLU A 121 12.58 -13.78 -9.36
C GLU A 121 11.65 -13.10 -8.35
N ILE A 122 12.14 -12.07 -7.64
CA ILE A 122 11.36 -11.36 -6.62
C ILE A 122 10.14 -10.67 -7.25
N ILE A 123 8.96 -10.84 -6.67
CA ILE A 123 7.72 -10.12 -6.97
C ILE A 123 7.61 -8.98 -5.96
N ILE A 124 7.39 -7.76 -6.44
CA ILE A 124 7.42 -6.55 -5.60
C ILE A 124 6.01 -5.96 -5.52
N HIS A 125 5.49 -5.87 -4.31
CA HIS A 125 4.22 -5.23 -3.98
C HIS A 125 4.51 -3.87 -3.35
N LYS A 126 4.03 -2.80 -3.99
CA LYS A 126 4.23 -1.42 -3.54
C LYS A 126 3.01 -0.96 -2.75
N VAL A 127 3.21 -0.57 -1.50
CA VAL A 127 2.13 -0.19 -0.59
C VAL A 127 2.36 1.24 -0.08
N ILE A 128 1.33 2.08 -0.17
CA ILE A 128 1.29 3.43 0.36
C ILE A 128 0.23 3.46 1.46
N ILE A 129 0.60 3.92 2.64
CA ILE A 129 -0.33 4.19 3.74
C ILE A 129 -0.50 5.71 3.80
N ALA A 130 -1.62 6.20 3.28
CA ALA A 130 -1.91 7.61 3.09
C ALA A 130 -2.85 8.13 4.19
N ASN A 131 -2.25 8.71 5.23
CA ASN A 131 -2.95 9.19 6.42
C ASN A 131 -3.24 10.70 6.34
N GLY A 132 -4.34 11.11 6.97
CA GLY A 132 -4.75 12.51 7.16
C GLY A 132 -5.87 13.00 6.25
N ALA A 133 -6.47 12.13 5.43
CA ALA A 133 -7.63 12.47 4.60
C ALA A 133 -8.98 12.06 5.20
N SER A 134 -9.00 11.30 6.30
CA SER A 134 -10.21 10.69 6.85
C SER A 134 -11.32 11.70 7.16
N ASP A 135 -11.02 12.73 7.95
CA ASP A 135 -12.02 13.75 8.34
C ASP A 135 -12.58 14.46 7.10
N ALA A 136 -11.72 14.81 6.14
CA ALA A 136 -12.12 15.44 4.89
C ALA A 136 -12.99 14.54 4.01
N CYS A 137 -12.76 13.21 4.03
CA CYS A 137 -13.59 12.24 3.31
C CYS A 137 -15.00 12.15 3.93
N VAL A 138 -15.09 12.13 5.27
CA VAL A 138 -16.36 12.11 6.01
C VAL A 138 -17.14 13.42 5.76
N ASP A 139 -16.47 14.56 5.89
CA ASP A 139 -17.09 15.89 5.71
C ASP A 139 -17.61 16.12 4.28
N PHE A 140 -17.00 15.45 3.29
CA PHE A 140 -17.41 15.57 1.90
C PHE A 140 -18.66 14.76 1.55
N SER A 141 -18.89 13.62 2.22
CA SER A 141 -19.99 12.72 1.91
C SER A 141 -20.44 11.94 3.14
N ASP A 142 -21.69 12.15 3.57
CA ASP A 142 -22.32 11.43 4.69
C ASP A 142 -22.35 9.89 4.50
N GLU A 143 -22.27 9.42 3.25
CA GLU A 143 -22.20 7.99 2.90
C GLU A 143 -20.80 7.38 3.17
N ASN A 144 -19.74 8.20 3.27
CA ASN A 144 -18.38 7.74 3.58
C ASN A 144 -18.14 7.72 5.09
N ILE A 145 -18.83 6.80 5.77
CA ILE A 145 -18.88 6.71 7.23
C ILE A 145 -17.48 6.51 7.86
N ASN A 146 -16.58 5.83 7.16
CA ASN A 146 -15.26 5.47 7.67
C ASN A 146 -14.15 6.46 7.28
N GLY A 147 -14.45 7.42 6.38
CA GLY A 147 -13.46 8.36 5.86
C GLY A 147 -12.43 7.74 4.91
N SER A 148 -12.81 6.67 4.21
CA SER A 148 -11.88 5.91 3.37
C SER A 148 -11.68 6.50 1.99
N LEU A 149 -10.50 6.27 1.43
CA LEU A 149 -10.16 6.69 0.07
C LEU A 149 -10.77 5.73 -0.95
N GLY A 150 -11.47 6.28 -1.94
CA GLY A 150 -11.91 5.53 -3.10
C GLY A 150 -10.74 5.32 -4.05
N ILE A 151 -10.60 4.12 -4.62
CA ILE A 151 -9.48 3.79 -5.52
C ILE A 151 -10.02 3.26 -6.84
N THR A 152 -9.38 3.66 -7.93
CA THR A 152 -9.65 3.20 -9.28
C THR A 152 -8.36 2.79 -9.98
N TYR A 153 -8.31 1.56 -10.48
CA TYR A 153 -7.25 1.07 -11.36
C TYR A 153 -7.73 1.01 -12.80
N ARG A 154 -7.04 1.71 -13.71
CA ARG A 154 -7.37 1.75 -15.14
C ARG A 154 -6.15 2.10 -15.99
N ASN A 155 -6.25 1.95 -17.31
CA ASN A 155 -5.24 2.49 -18.22
C ASN A 155 -5.35 4.02 -18.28
N ILE A 156 -4.29 4.73 -17.91
CA ILE A 156 -4.21 6.19 -17.96
C ILE A 156 -3.57 6.59 -19.31
N GLU A 157 -4.27 6.33 -20.42
CA GLU A 157 -3.76 6.67 -21.78
C GLU A 157 -4.34 7.98 -22.34
N SER A 158 -5.34 8.59 -21.71
CA SER A 158 -5.96 9.84 -22.17
C SER A 158 -6.30 10.79 -21.02
N HIS A 159 -6.34 12.09 -21.35
CA HIS A 159 -6.64 13.23 -20.46
C HIS A 159 -8.06 13.23 -19.84
N ASP A 160 -8.83 12.15 -19.97
CA ASP A 160 -10.16 12.01 -19.39
C ASP A 160 -10.08 11.43 -17.96
N GLY A 161 -9.35 12.12 -17.09
CA GLY A 161 -9.33 11.83 -15.67
C GLY A 161 -10.71 12.03 -15.05
N PHE A 162 -11.23 11.03 -14.33
CA PHE A 162 -12.37 11.24 -13.45
C PHE A 162 -11.85 11.96 -12.20
N GLU A 163 -11.78 13.29 -12.25
CA GLU A 163 -11.36 14.10 -11.10
C GLU A 163 -12.53 14.28 -10.13
N PHE A 164 -12.79 13.23 -9.36
CA PHE A 164 -13.70 13.29 -8.23
C PHE A 164 -12.89 13.40 -6.93
N PRO A 165 -13.25 14.31 -5.99
CA PRO A 165 -12.59 14.39 -4.70
C PRO A 165 -12.56 13.03 -4.00
N PHE A 166 -11.45 12.73 -3.32
CA PHE A 166 -11.25 11.49 -2.56
C PHE A 166 -11.25 10.18 -3.37
N LEU A 167 -11.37 10.27 -4.70
CA LEU A 167 -11.16 9.17 -5.63
C LEU A 167 -9.76 9.26 -6.24
N ILE A 168 -9.00 8.16 -6.14
CA ILE A 168 -7.64 8.08 -6.61
C ILE A 168 -7.56 7.17 -7.84
N ASP A 169 -7.25 7.76 -8.98
CA ASP A 169 -6.90 7.05 -10.20
C ASP A 169 -5.43 6.57 -10.17
N ILE A 170 -5.23 5.26 -10.35
CA ILE A 170 -3.94 4.59 -10.43
C ILE A 170 -3.80 3.85 -11.77
N ASP A 171 -2.62 3.95 -12.37
CA ASP A 171 -2.29 3.22 -13.60
C ASP A 171 -2.21 1.72 -13.31
N LYS A 172 -3.10 0.94 -13.94
CA LYS A 172 -3.12 -0.52 -13.79
C LYS A 172 -1.86 -1.22 -14.32
N ASN A 173 -1.10 -0.59 -15.21
CA ASN A 173 0.11 -1.19 -15.79
C ASN A 173 1.30 -1.13 -14.83
N ASN A 174 1.23 -0.25 -13.83
CA ASN A 174 2.26 -0.12 -12.81
C ASN A 174 1.60 0.22 -11.46
N PRO A 175 0.79 -0.70 -10.90
CA PRO A 175 -0.09 -0.39 -9.79
C PRO A 175 0.70 -0.18 -8.50
N VAL A 176 0.13 0.64 -7.61
CA VAL A 176 0.48 0.75 -6.20
C VAL A 176 -0.78 0.48 -5.39
N HIS A 177 -0.64 -0.16 -4.22
CA HIS A 177 -1.74 -0.38 -3.29
C HIS A 177 -1.80 0.79 -2.31
N ILE A 178 -2.98 1.39 -2.15
CA ILE A 178 -3.17 2.52 -1.25
C ILE A 178 -4.11 2.06 -0.15
N PHE A 179 -3.67 2.26 1.08
CA PHE A 179 -4.49 2.14 2.28
C PHE A 179 -4.45 3.47 3.02
N ASP A 180 -5.39 3.66 3.93
CA ASP A 180 -5.46 4.81 4.85
C ASP A 180 -5.42 4.33 6.30
N GLU A 181 -5.53 5.28 7.23
CA GLU A 181 -5.44 5.05 8.67
C GLU A 181 -6.58 4.18 9.25
N TYR A 182 -7.67 4.01 8.50
CA TYR A 182 -8.79 3.14 8.86
C TYR A 182 -8.65 1.75 8.22
N THR A 183 -8.39 1.72 6.92
CA THR A 183 -8.38 0.50 6.11
C THR A 183 -7.15 -0.36 6.34
N PHE A 184 -5.98 0.23 6.56
CA PHE A 184 -4.77 -0.56 6.77
C PHE A 184 -4.83 -1.44 8.04
N PRO A 185 -5.18 -0.89 9.24
CA PRO A 185 -5.36 -1.72 10.42
C PRO A 185 -6.50 -2.74 10.28
N LEU A 186 -7.58 -2.37 9.58
CA LEU A 186 -8.70 -3.28 9.32
C LEU A 186 -8.23 -4.50 8.51
N VAL A 187 -7.58 -4.27 7.37
CA VAL A 187 -7.12 -5.34 6.48
C VAL A 187 -6.17 -6.29 7.20
N LEU A 188 -5.23 -5.77 8.00
CA LEU A 188 -4.29 -6.61 8.73
C LEU A 188 -4.90 -7.32 9.94
N ARG A 189 -6.01 -6.83 10.48
CA ARG A 189 -6.76 -7.52 11.53
C ARG A 189 -7.55 -8.70 10.95
N GLU A 190 -8.18 -8.51 9.79
CA GLU A 190 -8.98 -9.57 9.15
C GLU A 190 -8.10 -10.57 8.39
N LEU A 191 -6.93 -10.16 7.90
CA LEU A 191 -5.92 -10.99 7.22
C LEU A 191 -4.68 -11.10 8.11
N ASP A 192 -4.82 -11.78 9.25
CA ASP A 192 -3.86 -11.79 10.36
C ASP A 192 -2.59 -12.63 10.11
N THR A 193 -2.52 -13.34 8.98
CA THR A 193 -1.30 -14.02 8.51
C THR A 193 -0.72 -13.35 7.27
N PHE A 194 0.62 -13.46 7.10
CA PHE A 194 1.27 -13.00 5.87
C PHE A 194 0.64 -13.64 4.63
N LYS A 195 0.25 -14.92 4.72
CA LYS A 195 -0.30 -15.64 3.58
C LYS A 195 -1.66 -15.09 3.17
N ASP A 196 -2.53 -14.79 4.13
CA ASP A 196 -3.85 -14.21 3.85
C ASP A 196 -3.71 -12.82 3.21
N PHE A 197 -2.82 -11.98 3.75
CA PHE A 197 -2.52 -10.67 3.15
C PHE A 197 -1.93 -10.79 1.73
N LEU A 198 -0.99 -11.72 1.53
CA LEU A 198 -0.40 -11.99 0.22
C LEU A 198 -1.44 -12.49 -0.79
N ASP A 199 -2.32 -13.41 -0.39
CA ASP A 199 -3.35 -13.96 -1.26
C ASP A 199 -4.38 -12.89 -1.65
N TYR A 200 -4.74 -11.98 -0.72
CA TYR A 200 -5.59 -10.82 -1.02
C TYR A 200 -4.94 -9.88 -2.04
N ILE A 201 -3.69 -9.48 -1.78
CA ILE A 201 -2.96 -8.57 -2.68
C ILE A 201 -2.75 -9.20 -4.06
N THR A 202 -2.44 -10.49 -4.12
CA THR A 202 -2.28 -11.22 -5.39
C THR A 202 -3.60 -11.28 -6.15
N ALA A 203 -4.71 -11.61 -5.49
CA ALA A 203 -6.03 -11.60 -6.12
C ALA A 203 -6.39 -10.20 -6.66
N LYS A 204 -6.08 -9.15 -5.91
CA LYS A 204 -6.28 -7.76 -6.34
C LYS A 204 -5.43 -7.43 -7.57
N GLU A 205 -4.16 -7.79 -7.59
CA GLU A 205 -3.27 -7.57 -8.74
C GLU A 205 -3.67 -8.35 -9.99
N ASP A 206 -4.14 -9.59 -9.82
CA ASP A 206 -4.66 -10.40 -10.91
C ASP A 206 -5.92 -9.75 -11.52
N THR A 207 -6.87 -9.31 -10.68
CA THR A 207 -8.05 -8.57 -11.14
C THR A 207 -7.68 -7.25 -11.83
N ILE A 208 -6.74 -6.48 -11.27
CA ILE A 208 -6.23 -5.24 -11.88
C ILE A 208 -5.69 -5.52 -13.29
N ARG A 209 -4.96 -6.63 -13.47
CA ARG A 209 -4.40 -7.03 -14.75
C ARG A 209 -5.47 -7.44 -15.75
N GLU A 210 -6.43 -8.25 -15.32
CA GLU A 210 -7.47 -8.84 -16.16
C GLU A 210 -8.55 -7.84 -16.57
N LEU A 211 -9.07 -7.03 -15.64
CA LEU A 211 -10.16 -6.11 -15.90
C LEU A 211 -9.67 -4.82 -16.55
N ASN A 212 -10.44 -4.26 -17.48
CA ASN A 212 -10.15 -2.93 -18.04
C ASN A 212 -10.20 -1.82 -16.97
N PHE A 213 -10.99 -2.05 -15.92
CA PHE A 213 -11.29 -1.08 -14.88
C PHE A 213 -11.67 -1.82 -13.59
N LEU A 214 -11.02 -1.49 -12.47
CA LEU A 214 -11.41 -1.91 -11.12
C LEU A 214 -11.58 -0.65 -10.27
N SER A 215 -12.74 -0.47 -9.63
CA SER A 215 -13.00 0.69 -8.78
C SER A 215 -13.83 0.29 -7.56
N TYR A 216 -13.52 0.90 -6.43
CA TYR A 216 -14.17 0.65 -5.14
C TYR A 216 -14.09 1.91 -4.26
N CYS A 217 -15.07 2.08 -3.37
CA CYS A 217 -15.25 3.31 -2.57
C CYS A 217 -14.41 3.32 -1.28
N GLY A 218 -14.01 2.16 -0.79
CA GLY A 218 -13.06 1.99 0.30
C GLY A 218 -12.47 0.58 0.24
N GLU A 219 -11.26 0.40 0.77
CA GLU A 219 -10.61 -0.91 0.77
C GLU A 219 -11.38 -1.92 1.63
N GLU A 220 -12.15 -1.47 2.63
CA GLU A 220 -13.07 -2.29 3.41
C GLU A 220 -14.15 -2.96 2.54
N ASP A 221 -14.64 -2.28 1.51
CA ASP A 221 -15.65 -2.82 0.60
C ASP A 221 -15.02 -3.90 -0.28
N LEU A 222 -13.81 -3.64 -0.79
CA LEU A 222 -13.08 -4.61 -1.60
C LEU A 222 -12.69 -5.85 -0.79
N LEU A 223 -12.25 -5.66 0.46
CA LEU A 223 -11.95 -6.75 1.39
C LEU A 223 -13.20 -7.57 1.70
N ALA A 224 -14.34 -6.92 1.99
CA ALA A 224 -15.60 -7.62 2.21
C ALA A 224 -16.00 -8.43 0.98
N HIS A 225 -15.89 -7.85 -0.23
CA HIS A 225 -16.12 -8.57 -1.49
C HIS A 225 -15.22 -9.79 -1.62
N TYR A 226 -13.90 -9.65 -1.39
CA TYR A 226 -12.96 -10.76 -1.44
C TYR A 226 -13.31 -11.89 -0.46
N LEU A 227 -13.60 -11.55 0.80
CA LEU A 227 -13.93 -12.53 1.84
C LEU A 227 -15.25 -13.26 1.55
N MET A 228 -16.22 -12.58 0.94
CA MET A 228 -17.51 -13.18 0.56
C MET A 228 -17.42 -14.08 -0.69
N ASN A 229 -16.36 -13.94 -1.49
CA ASN A 229 -16.20 -14.67 -2.75
C ASN A 229 -15.14 -15.77 -2.62
N PHE A 230 -15.58 -17.00 -2.35
CA PHE A 230 -14.71 -18.18 -2.23
C PHE A 230 -14.97 -19.21 -3.32
N ASP A 231 -13.93 -19.60 -4.05
CA ASP A 231 -14.00 -20.65 -5.06
C ASP A 231 -13.71 -22.02 -4.42
N ASN A 232 -14.74 -22.86 -4.35
CA ASN A 232 -14.66 -24.19 -3.77
C ASN A 232 -13.73 -25.16 -4.49
N ASN A 233 -13.44 -24.94 -5.78
CA ASN A 233 -12.58 -25.81 -6.57
C ASN A 233 -11.11 -25.45 -6.34
N THR A 234 -10.77 -24.17 -6.41
CA THR A 234 -9.39 -23.68 -6.22
C THR A 234 -9.02 -23.49 -4.75
N LYS A 235 -10.01 -23.50 -3.85
CA LYS A 235 -9.86 -23.23 -2.41
C LYS A 235 -9.25 -21.86 -2.12
N LYS A 236 -9.64 -20.86 -2.91
CA LYS A 236 -9.14 -19.48 -2.81
C LYS A 236 -10.28 -18.48 -2.85
N HIS A 237 -10.09 -17.39 -2.11
CA HIS A 237 -10.88 -16.18 -2.27
C HIS A 237 -10.50 -15.45 -3.56
N PHE A 238 -11.42 -14.65 -4.12
CA PHE A 238 -11.18 -13.90 -5.35
C PHE A 238 -11.94 -12.57 -5.39
N ILE A 239 -11.49 -11.66 -6.25
CA ILE A 239 -12.17 -10.38 -6.57
C ILE A 239 -12.75 -10.50 -7.99
N GLY A 240 -13.93 -9.91 -8.21
CA GLY A 240 -14.68 -10.02 -9.47
C GLY A 240 -15.91 -10.92 -9.36
N SER A 241 -16.50 -11.28 -10.52
CA SER A 241 -17.74 -12.06 -10.57
C SER A 241 -17.49 -13.54 -10.89
N CYS A 242 -18.32 -14.46 -10.37
CA CYS A 242 -18.25 -15.89 -10.71
C CYS A 242 -18.42 -16.19 -12.21
N SER A 243 -18.98 -15.27 -12.99
CA SER A 243 -19.28 -15.43 -14.42
C SER A 243 -18.09 -15.17 -15.35
N GLU A 244 -16.95 -14.72 -14.83
CA GLU A 244 -15.77 -14.35 -15.64
C GLU A 244 -14.69 -15.45 -15.67
N LYS A 245 -15.00 -16.68 -15.22
CA LYS A 245 -14.12 -17.86 -15.26
C LYS A 245 -14.47 -18.83 -16.38
#